data_AF-A0A9N8ZXE9-F1
#
_entry.id   AF-A0A9N8ZXE9-F1
#
_cell.length_a   1.000
_cell.length_b   1.000
_cell.length_c   1.000
_cell.angle_alpha   90.00
_cell.angle_beta   90.00
_cell.angle_gamma   90.00
#
_symmetry.space_group_name_H-M   'P 1'
#
loop_
_entity.id
_entity.type
_entity.pdbx_description
1 polymer ?
#
loop_
_entity_poly.entity_id
_entity_poly.type
_entity_poly.pdbx_seq_one_letter_code
_entity_poly.pdbx_strand_id
1 'polypeptide(L)' 'MHKVNKYISKFHNFTNYIRRLQPVFEELKKVFEFRGKPFLAPEPDITTRWNSTYNMIIKLQEIREMIDILVA' A
#
# COMPACT_ATOMS: atom_id res chain seq x y z
N MET A 1 -17.04 7.37 -14.83
CA MET A 1 -16.95 7.50 -13.35
C MET A 1 -17.05 6.17 -12.61
N HIS A 2 -18.02 5.30 -12.90
CA HIS A 2 -18.24 4.03 -12.17
C HIS A 2 -17.02 3.09 -12.10
N LYS A 3 -16.23 2.99 -13.18
CA LYS A 3 -15.00 2.17 -13.21
C LYS A 3 -13.91 2.70 -12.28
N VAL A 4 -13.70 4.02 -12.22
CA VAL A 4 -12.64 4.66 -11.41
C VAL A 4 -12.86 4.39 -9.93
N ASN A 5 -14.10 4.58 -9.43
CA ASN A 5 -14.45 4.28 -8.04
C ASN A 5 -14.21 2.81 -7.70
N LYS A 6 -14.55 1.88 -8.60
CA LYS A 6 -14.27 0.45 -8.42
C LYS A 6 -12.79 0.15 -8.24
N TYR A 7 -11.91 0.79 -9.02
CA TYR A 7 -10.46 0.61 -8.87
C TYR A 7 -9.95 1.22 -7.57
N ILE A 8 -10.42 2.41 -7.19
CA ILE A 8 -10.08 3.04 -5.91
C ILE A 8 -10.45 2.11 -4.74
N SER A 9 -11.66 1.53 -4.75
CA SER A 9 -12.07 0.56 -3.73
C SER A 9 -11.18 -0.69 -3.70
N LYS A 10 -10.73 -1.18 -4.86
CA LYS A 10 -9.77 -2.30 -4.92
C LYS A 10 -8.43 -1.94 -4.25
N PHE A 11 -7.88 -0.76 -4.56
CA PHE A 11 -6.65 -0.28 -3.92
C PHE A 11 -6.83 -0.18 -2.41
N HIS A 12 -7.94 0.40 -1.95
CA HIS A 12 -8.23 0.54 -0.53
C HIS A 12 -8.32 -0.80 0.20
N ASN A 13 -9.02 -1.77 -0.40
CA ASN A 13 -9.12 -3.14 0.13
C ASN A 13 -7.77 -3.83 0.17
N PHE A 14 -6.94 -3.67 -0.87
CA PHE A 14 -5.61 -4.25 -0.94
C PHE A 14 -4.66 -3.67 0.12
N THR A 15 -4.62 -2.35 0.26
CA THR A 15 -3.85 -1.68 1.31
C THR A 15 -4.28 -2.13 2.70
N ASN A 16 -5.60 -2.26 2.93
CA ASN A 16 -6.12 -2.79 4.18
C ASN A 16 -5.76 -4.26 4.41
N TYR A 17 -5.74 -5.09 3.37
CA TYR A 17 -5.32 -6.48 3.45
C TYR A 17 -3.87 -6.61 3.91
N ILE A 18 -2.94 -5.91 3.26
CA ILE A 18 -1.51 -5.91 3.64
C ILE A 18 -1.34 -5.43 5.09
N ARG A 19 -2.03 -4.36 5.47
CA ARG A 19 -1.93 -3.78 6.82
C ARG A 19 -2.51 -4.69 7.91
N ARG A 20 -3.62 -5.40 7.62
CA ARG A 20 -4.32 -6.24 8.61
C ARG A 20 -3.69 -7.62 8.74
N LEU A 21 -3.12 -8.16 7.68
CA LEU A 21 -2.45 -9.45 7.74
C LEU A 21 -1.05 -9.29 8.27
N GLN A 22 -0.90 -9.58 9.56
CA GLN A 22 0.38 -9.51 10.26
C GLN A 22 1.52 -10.26 9.54
N PRO A 23 1.34 -11.48 8.99
CA PRO A 23 2.42 -12.16 8.27
C PRO A 23 2.93 -11.37 7.07
N VAL A 24 2.00 -10.86 6.23
CA VAL A 24 2.32 -10.07 5.03
C VAL A 24 2.98 -8.76 5.41
N PHE A 25 2.52 -8.12 6.49
CA PHE A 25 3.08 -6.86 6.97
C PHE A 25 4.52 -7.02 7.48
N GLU A 26 4.80 -8.09 8.22
CA GLU A 26 6.16 -8.38 8.70
C GLU A 26 7.10 -8.81 7.57
N GLU A 27 6.62 -9.58 6.60
CA GLU A 27 7.39 -9.90 5.39
C GLU A 27 7.71 -8.64 4.60
N LEU A 28 6.76 -7.71 4.45
CA LEU A 28 7.01 -6.42 3.80
C LEU A 28 8.13 -5.66 4.51
N LYS A 29 8.12 -5.58 5.85
CA LYS A 29 9.21 -4.96 6.61
C LYS A 29 10.58 -5.59 6.31
N LYS A 30 10.64 -6.93 6.27
CA LYS A 30 11.88 -7.65 5.93
C LYS A 30 12.37 -7.34 4.53
N VAL A 31 11.46 -7.20 3.56
CA VAL A 31 11.82 -6.79 2.19
C VAL A 31 12.41 -5.37 2.18
N PHE A 32 11.84 -4.44 2.94
CA PHE A 32 12.38 -3.09 3.09
C PHE A 32 13.78 -3.09 3.72
N GLU A 33 13.96 -3.86 4.79
CA GLU A 33 15.24 -4.04 5.48
C GLU A 33 16.30 -4.65 4.54
N PHE A 34 15.95 -5.71 3.80
CA PHE A 34 16.82 -6.34 2.82
C PHE A 34 17.25 -5.37 1.71
N ARG A 35 16.37 -4.44 1.31
CA ARG A 35 16.65 -3.41 0.32
C ARG A 35 17.36 -2.19 0.90
N GLY A 36 17.61 -2.14 2.21
CA GLY A 36 18.24 -1.01 2.89
C GLY A 36 17.41 0.28 2.83
N LYS A 37 16.09 0.18 2.67
CA LYS A 37 15.18 1.35 2.57
C LYS A 37 14.37 1.50 3.85
N PRO A 38 14.04 2.75 4.27
CA PRO A 38 13.15 2.97 5.39
C PRO A 38 11.77 2.38 5.09
N PHE A 39 11.20 1.68 6.07
CA PHE A 39 9.89 1.06 5.90
C PHE A 39 8.79 2.11 5.69
N LEU A 40 8.05 1.96 4.59
CA LEU A 40 6.90 2.79 4.27
C LEU A 40 5.62 1.98 4.48
N ALA A 41 4.87 2.33 5.53
CA ALA A 41 3.63 1.64 5.87
C ALA A 41 2.54 1.91 4.80
N PRO A 42 1.81 0.86 4.33
CA PRO A 42 0.64 1.04 3.49
C PRO A 42 -0.51 1.68 4.29
N GLU A 43 -0.97 2.86 3.87
CA GLU A 43 -2.00 3.64 4.55
C GLU A 43 -3.19 3.92 3.62
N PRO A 44 -4.39 3.39 3.92
CA PRO A 44 -5.55 3.52 3.04
C PRO A 44 -6.27 4.88 3.18
N ASP A 45 -6.26 5.47 4.38
CA ASP A 45 -6.95 6.72 4.70
C ASP A 45 -5.97 7.74 5.27
N ILE A 46 -5.12 8.29 4.40
CA ILE A 46 -4.26 9.41 4.77
C ILE A 46 -5.17 10.63 4.97
N THR A 47 -5.53 10.91 6.23
CA THR A 47 -6.42 12.01 6.64
C THR A 47 -5.83 13.35 6.23
N THR A 48 -6.20 13.78 5.02
CA THR A 48 -5.80 15.02 4.39
C THR A 48 -7.02 15.61 3.72
N ARG A 49 -7.13 16.95 3.75
CA ARG A 49 -8.39 17.66 3.52
C ARG A 49 -9.02 17.41 2.14
N TRP A 50 -8.20 17.11 1.11
CA TRP A 50 -8.68 16.96 -0.28
C TRP A 50 -7.92 15.94 -1.15
N ASN A 51 -6.90 15.23 -0.63
CA ASN A 51 -5.99 14.41 -1.45
C ASN A 51 -5.66 13.03 -0.85
N SER A 52 -6.52 12.49 0.03
CA SER A 52 -6.32 11.18 0.65
C SER A 52 -6.12 10.06 -0.38
N THR A 53 -7.00 9.97 -1.37
CA THR A 53 -6.93 8.98 -2.47
C THR A 53 -5.64 9.12 -3.27
N TYR A 54 -5.24 10.35 -3.59
CA TYR A 54 -4.01 10.62 -4.33
C TYR A 54 -2.79 10.15 -3.55
N ASN A 55 -2.70 10.52 -2.27
CA ASN A 55 -1.59 10.12 -1.40
C ASN A 55 -1.53 8.60 -1.20
N MET A 56 -2.68 7.92 -1.04
CA MET A 56 -2.74 6.46 -0.98
C MET A 56 -2.16 5.82 -2.25
N ILE A 57 -2.55 6.32 -3.43
CA ILE A 57 -2.08 5.77 -4.72
C ILE A 57 -0.58 5.99 -4.89
N ILE A 58 -0.08 7.20 -4.63
CA ILE A 58 1.36 7.50 -4.75
C ILE A 58 2.18 6.63 -3.80
N LYS A 59 1.76 6.50 -2.54
CA LYS A 59 2.46 5.67 -1.56
C LYS A 59 2.47 4.20 -1.97
N LEU A 60 1.36 3.68 -2.51
CA LEU A 60 1.30 2.32 -3.05
C LEU A 60 2.20 2.12 -4.26
N GLN A 61 2.35 3.14 -5.11
CA GLN A 61 3.30 3.09 -6.23
C GLN A 61 4.75 3.06 -5.75
N GLU A 62 5.10 3.84 -4.72
CA GLU A 62 6.45 3.86 -4.15
C GLU A 62 6.86 2.52 -3.54
N ILE A 63 5.91 1.81 -2.92
CA ILE A 63 6.17 0.51 -2.29
C ILE A 63 5.87 -0.68 -3.22
N ARG A 64 5.43 -0.42 -4.46
CA ARG A 64 5.00 -1.45 -5.42
C ARG A 64 6.08 -2.49 -5.66
N GLU A 65 7.32 -2.05 -5.87
CA GLU A 65 8.45 -2.95 -6.12
C GLU A 65 8.67 -3.94 -4.96
N MET A 66 8.37 -3.53 -3.73
CA MET A 66 8.51 -4.34 -2.52
C MET A 66 7.33 -5.30 -2.37
N ILE A 67 6.13 -4.83 -2.70
CA ILE A 67 4.91 -5.65 -2.72
C ILE A 67 4.99 -6.73 -3.80
N ASP A 68 5.49 -6.40 -4.99
CA ASP A 68 5.59 -7.36 -6.11
C ASP A 68 6.49 -8.55 -5.74
N ILE A 69 7.47 -8.37 -4.83
CA ILE A 69 8.32 -9.45 -4.29
C ILE A 69 7.53 -10.42 -3.38
N LEU A 70 6.49 -9.93 -2.68
CA LEU A 70 5.67 -10.75 -1.78
C LEU A 70 4.61 -11.57 -2.51
N VAL A 71 4.24 -11.16 -3.72
CA VAL A 71 3.16 -11.76 -4.51
C VAL A 71 3.70 -12.71 -5.59
N ALA A 72 5.00 -12.66 -5.88
CA ALA A 72 5.71 -13.54 -6.81
C ALA A 72 5.87 -14.96 -6.26
#